data_AF-A0A672SH48-F1
#
_entry.id   AF-A0A672SH48-F1
#
_cell.length_a   1.000
_cell.length_b   1.000
_cell.length_c   1.000
_cell.angle_alpha   90.00
_cell.angle_beta   90.00
_cell.angle_gamma   90.00
#
_symmetry.space_group_name_H-M   'P 1'
#
loop_
_entity.id
_entity.type
_entity.pdbx_description
1 polymer ?
#
loop_
_entity_poly.entity_id
_entity_poly.type
_entity_poly.pdbx_seq_one_letter_code
_entity_poly.pdbx_strand_id
1 'polypeptide(L)'
;MSVEQGRFEGMIRKGNGTMSVMSGSANSTVVQPPGGRSRGAARYPQHAPHQSGSMVKPQNEPADLVKRALDFKTQGTQCYKDKKYREAIGKYHRALLEMKGLCRVLGDPDTSKSPSAVLTSISKSSLTDEQKGAVENAELECYNSLAACLLQMELVNYERVKEYCLKVLRKEGENFKALYRSGVAYYHLGDFNKALHYLKESHKQQPTDTNVIRYIQLTEMKIRRNAQREKSEVP
;
A
#
# COMPACT_ATOMS: atom_id res chain seq x y z
N MET A 1 35.22 -12.23 24.58
CA MET A 1 34.16 -12.23 25.61
C MET A 1 32.85 -11.87 24.93
N SER A 2 31.87 -12.76 25.07
CA SER A 2 30.68 -12.90 24.21
C SER A 2 29.67 -11.75 24.35
N VAL A 3 29.13 -11.29 23.23
CA VAL A 3 28.01 -10.33 23.20
C VAL A 3 26.73 -11.12 23.01
N GLU A 4 25.97 -11.32 24.09
CA GLU A 4 24.61 -11.87 24.03
C GLU A 4 23.68 -10.86 23.35
N GLN A 5 23.19 -11.22 22.15
CA GLN A 5 22.08 -10.56 21.50
C GLN A 5 20.78 -10.91 22.23
N GLY A 6 20.34 -9.99 23.09
CA GLY A 6 19.03 -10.03 23.74
C GLY A 6 17.89 -9.92 22.73
N ARG A 7 17.32 -11.07 22.36
CA ARG A 7 16.05 -11.24 21.66
C ARG A 7 14.93 -10.77 22.58
N PHE A 8 14.42 -9.55 22.40
CA PHE A 8 13.23 -9.09 23.11
C PHE A 8 12.00 -9.19 22.20
N GLU A 9 11.14 -10.14 22.54
CA GLU A 9 9.92 -10.48 21.81
C GLU A 9 8.92 -9.31 21.77
N GLY A 10 8.47 -8.99 20.55
CA GLY A 10 7.38 -8.07 20.30
C GLY A 10 6.02 -8.71 20.56
N MET A 11 5.57 -8.74 21.82
CA MET A 11 4.17 -8.98 22.15
C MET A 11 3.40 -7.65 22.18
N ILE A 12 2.87 -7.24 21.04
CA ILE A 12 1.76 -6.28 20.99
C ILE A 12 0.47 -7.07 21.21
N ARG A 13 -0.06 -7.00 22.44
CA ARG A 13 -1.37 -7.55 22.80
C ARG A 13 -2.46 -6.81 22.01
N LYS A 14 -3.29 -7.57 21.29
CA LYS A 14 -4.49 -7.09 20.59
C LYS A 14 -5.56 -6.72 21.61
N GLY A 15 -6.01 -5.46 21.60
CA GLY A 15 -7.24 -5.02 22.24
C GLY A 15 -8.43 -5.30 21.33
N ASN A 16 -9.35 -6.15 21.79
CA ASN A 16 -10.66 -6.42 21.20
C ASN A 16 -11.71 -5.43 21.75
N GLY A 17 -12.70 -5.11 20.93
CA GLY A 17 -14.02 -4.55 21.31
C GLY A 17 -14.61 -3.69 20.19
N THR A 18 -15.85 -3.80 19.73
CA THR A 18 -17.04 -4.62 20.04
C THR A 18 -18.06 -4.49 18.90
N MET A 19 -18.57 -5.62 18.40
CA MET A 19 -19.98 -5.97 18.10
C MET A 19 -21.01 -4.96 17.53
N SER A 20 -21.66 -5.35 16.42
CA SER A 20 -23.12 -5.30 16.14
C SER A 20 -23.40 -5.95 14.75
N VAL A 21 -23.86 -7.21 14.66
CA VAL A 21 -25.23 -7.80 14.61
C VAL A 21 -26.05 -7.61 13.31
N MET A 22 -26.39 -8.78 12.73
CA MET A 22 -27.60 -9.22 11.98
C MET A 22 -27.99 -8.53 10.66
N SER A 23 -28.08 -9.24 9.55
CA SER A 23 -29.20 -10.11 9.09
C SER A 23 -28.82 -10.64 7.68
N GLY A 24 -29.29 -11.71 7.05
CA GLY A 24 -30.34 -12.71 7.27
C GLY A 24 -30.66 -13.34 5.89
N SER A 25 -30.59 -14.67 5.79
CA SER A 25 -31.18 -15.60 4.79
C SER A 25 -31.13 -15.34 3.27
N ALA A 26 -30.65 -16.34 2.51
CA ALA A 26 -31.53 -17.23 1.70
C ALA A 26 -30.76 -18.41 1.06
N ASN A 27 -31.32 -19.61 1.25
CA ASN A 27 -30.96 -20.88 0.60
C ASN A 27 -31.28 -20.87 -0.91
N SER A 28 -30.52 -21.61 -1.71
CA SER A 28 -31.11 -22.35 -2.84
C SER A 28 -30.29 -23.58 -3.25
N THR A 29 -30.84 -24.73 -2.87
CA THR A 29 -31.13 -25.95 -3.63
C THR A 29 -30.20 -26.44 -4.77
N VAL A 30 -29.79 -27.69 -4.56
CA VAL A 30 -29.17 -28.70 -5.45
C VAL A 30 -30.05 -29.06 -6.65
N VAL A 31 -29.45 -29.19 -7.86
CA VAL A 31 -29.85 -30.16 -8.90
C VAL A 31 -28.62 -30.55 -9.78
N GLN A 32 -28.24 -31.83 -9.78
CA GLN A 32 -27.62 -32.60 -10.90
C GLN A 32 -28.75 -33.51 -11.49
N PRO A 33 -28.63 -34.27 -12.61
CA PRO A 33 -27.45 -34.87 -13.31
C PRO A 33 -27.69 -34.96 -14.87
N PRO A 34 -27.27 -36.01 -15.64
CA PRO A 34 -26.09 -36.91 -15.63
C PRO A 34 -25.28 -36.85 -16.95
N GLY A 35 -24.15 -37.59 -16.98
CA GLY A 35 -23.19 -37.63 -18.08
C GLY A 35 -23.50 -38.58 -19.25
N GLY A 36 -22.66 -38.48 -20.28
CA GLY A 36 -22.55 -39.41 -21.40
C GLY A 36 -21.16 -39.39 -22.01
N ARG A 37 -20.45 -40.53 -21.94
CA ARG A 37 -19.22 -40.82 -22.70
C ARG A 37 -19.62 -41.31 -24.09
N SER A 38 -18.91 -40.90 -25.14
CA SER A 38 -18.46 -41.81 -26.22
C SER A 38 -17.44 -41.18 -27.16
N ARG A 39 -16.52 -42.04 -27.61
CA ARG A 39 -15.42 -41.84 -28.54
C ARG A 39 -15.93 -41.68 -29.99
N GLY A 40 -15.16 -41.00 -30.84
CA GLY A 40 -15.32 -41.06 -32.29
C GLY A 40 -14.33 -40.15 -33.02
N ALA A 41 -13.66 -40.69 -34.03
CA ALA A 41 -12.42 -40.19 -34.62
C ALA A 41 -12.61 -39.30 -35.86
N ALA A 42 -11.54 -38.54 -36.14
CA ALA A 42 -10.99 -38.09 -37.43
C ALA A 42 -11.95 -37.70 -38.58
N ARG A 43 -11.84 -36.43 -39.01
CA ARG A 43 -11.77 -36.02 -40.42
C ARG A 43 -11.31 -34.54 -40.53
N TYR A 44 -10.18 -34.33 -41.20
CA TYR A 44 -9.81 -33.03 -41.77
C TYR A 44 -10.70 -32.75 -42.99
N PRO A 45 -10.98 -31.46 -43.28
CA PRO A 45 -10.56 -30.94 -44.57
C PRO A 45 -9.89 -29.55 -44.50
N GLN A 46 -9.21 -29.27 -45.62
CA GLN A 46 -8.29 -28.19 -45.92
C GLN A 46 -8.90 -26.77 -45.98
N HIS A 47 -8.04 -25.80 -45.63
CA HIS A 47 -7.87 -24.44 -46.15
C HIS A 47 -9.08 -23.52 -46.43
N ALA A 48 -9.18 -22.46 -45.63
CA ALA A 48 -9.45 -21.10 -46.09
C ALA A 48 -8.80 -20.08 -45.11
N PRO A 49 -8.05 -19.06 -45.59
CA PRO A 49 -7.41 -18.07 -44.72
C PRO A 49 -8.28 -16.82 -44.60
N HIS A 50 -9.00 -16.66 -43.49
CA HIS A 50 -9.69 -15.40 -43.22
C HIS A 50 -9.53 -14.95 -41.77
N GLN A 51 -8.87 -13.78 -41.66
CA GLN A 51 -8.93 -12.81 -40.57
C GLN A 51 -8.50 -13.27 -39.18
N SER A 52 -7.18 -13.36 -39.01
CA SER A 52 -6.55 -12.90 -37.78
C SER A 52 -6.76 -11.39 -37.68
N GLY A 53 -7.75 -11.00 -36.90
CA GLY A 53 -8.09 -9.61 -36.61
C GLY A 53 -8.66 -9.48 -35.20
N SER A 54 -8.06 -10.16 -34.22
CA SER A 54 -8.30 -9.84 -32.82
C SER A 54 -7.71 -8.44 -32.60
N MET A 55 -8.55 -7.42 -32.79
CA MET A 55 -8.24 -6.03 -32.47
C MET A 55 -7.76 -6.00 -31.02
N VAL A 56 -6.44 -5.93 -30.85
CA VAL A 56 -5.85 -5.55 -29.58
C VAL A 56 -6.26 -4.10 -29.38
N LYS A 57 -7.40 -3.90 -28.70
CA LYS A 57 -7.77 -2.58 -28.16
C LYS A 57 -6.55 -2.04 -27.42
N PRO A 58 -6.22 -0.75 -27.52
CA PRO A 58 -5.16 -0.17 -26.72
C PRO A 58 -5.43 -0.52 -25.26
N GLN A 59 -4.59 -1.37 -24.66
CA GLN A 59 -4.83 -1.96 -23.34
C GLN A 59 -4.63 -0.94 -22.18
N ASN A 60 -4.51 0.34 -22.54
CA ASN A 60 -3.98 1.43 -21.72
C ASN A 60 -4.88 2.67 -21.79
N GLU A 61 -6.20 2.50 -21.83
CA GLU A 61 -7.08 3.64 -21.55
C GLU A 61 -6.85 4.11 -20.10
N PRO A 62 -6.68 5.42 -19.86
CA PRO A 62 -6.36 5.94 -18.52
C PRO A 62 -7.43 5.59 -17.49
N ALA A 63 -8.70 5.52 -17.90
CA ALA A 63 -9.81 5.09 -17.04
C ALA A 63 -9.69 3.62 -16.60
N ASP A 64 -9.22 2.73 -17.49
CA ASP A 64 -9.02 1.32 -17.16
C ASP A 64 -7.84 1.13 -16.19
N LEU A 65 -6.77 1.91 -16.36
CA LEU A 65 -5.64 1.95 -15.43
C LEU A 65 -6.08 2.39 -14.02
N VAL A 66 -6.94 3.43 -13.92
CA VAL A 66 -7.47 3.90 -12.62
C VAL A 66 -8.29 2.78 -11.98
N LYS A 67 -9.18 2.16 -12.74
CA LYS A 67 -10.02 1.08 -12.23
C LYS A 67 -9.19 -0.11 -11.72
N ARG A 68 -8.17 -0.53 -12.47
CA ARG A 68 -7.25 -1.61 -12.03
C ARG A 68 -6.49 -1.26 -10.77
N ALA A 69 -5.99 -0.02 -10.67
CA ALA A 69 -5.30 0.45 -9.48
C ALA A 69 -6.19 0.36 -8.22
N LEU A 70 -7.43 0.81 -8.32
CA LEU A 70 -8.39 0.77 -7.22
C LEU A 70 -8.83 -0.65 -6.85
N ASP A 71 -8.96 -1.54 -7.83
CA ASP A 71 -9.23 -2.97 -7.59
C ASP A 71 -8.06 -3.62 -6.81
N PHE A 72 -6.82 -3.39 -7.22
CA PHE A 72 -5.66 -3.89 -6.48
C PHE A 72 -5.56 -3.31 -5.06
N LYS A 73 -5.86 -2.02 -4.85
CA LYS A 73 -5.96 -1.42 -3.51
C LYS A 73 -7.00 -2.15 -2.65
N THR A 74 -8.17 -2.44 -3.23
CA THR A 74 -9.27 -3.11 -2.53
C THR A 74 -8.89 -4.54 -2.16
N GLN A 75 -8.29 -5.30 -3.09
CA GLN A 75 -7.76 -6.64 -2.83
C GLN A 75 -6.68 -6.64 -1.76
N GLY A 76 -5.77 -5.65 -1.77
CA GLY A 76 -4.74 -5.48 -0.73
C GLY A 76 -5.36 -5.24 0.65
N THR A 77 -6.41 -4.44 0.70
CA THR A 77 -7.16 -4.16 1.94
C THR A 77 -7.86 -5.39 2.47
N GLN A 78 -8.41 -6.22 1.59
CA GLN A 78 -8.99 -7.50 1.97
C GLN A 78 -7.90 -8.44 2.53
N CYS A 79 -6.78 -8.59 1.83
CA CYS A 79 -5.66 -9.40 2.31
C CYS A 79 -5.13 -8.92 3.68
N TYR A 80 -5.11 -7.60 3.92
CA TYR A 80 -4.73 -7.03 5.20
C TYR A 80 -5.69 -7.44 6.33
N LYS A 81 -7.00 -7.37 6.10
CA LYS A 81 -8.02 -7.82 7.06
C LYS A 81 -7.89 -9.31 7.37
N ASP A 82 -7.55 -10.10 6.36
CA ASP A 82 -7.31 -11.54 6.47
C ASP A 82 -5.93 -11.87 7.09
N LYS A 83 -5.15 -10.85 7.50
CA LYS A 83 -3.79 -10.96 8.06
C LYS A 83 -2.76 -11.59 7.11
N LYS A 84 -3.07 -11.63 5.81
CA LYS A 84 -2.18 -12.08 4.75
C LYS A 84 -1.28 -10.91 4.30
N TYR A 85 -0.42 -10.43 5.21
CA TYR A 85 0.35 -9.21 5.00
C TYR A 85 1.28 -9.26 3.79
N ARG A 86 1.89 -10.43 3.51
CA ARG A 86 2.75 -10.61 2.34
C ARG A 86 1.97 -10.44 1.02
N GLU A 87 0.78 -11.02 0.93
CA GLU A 87 -0.10 -10.87 -0.23
C GLU A 87 -0.60 -9.43 -0.35
N ALA A 88 -0.99 -8.82 0.77
CA ALA A 88 -1.42 -7.42 0.82
C ALA A 88 -0.35 -6.47 0.26
N ILE A 89 0.92 -6.63 0.68
CA ILE A 89 2.05 -5.84 0.16
C ILE A 89 2.13 -5.95 -1.36
N GLY A 90 2.08 -7.17 -1.90
CA GLY A 90 2.13 -7.40 -3.34
C GLY A 90 0.99 -6.71 -4.09
N LYS A 91 -0.23 -6.73 -3.54
CA LYS A 91 -1.41 -6.07 -4.13
C LYS A 91 -1.28 -4.55 -4.10
N TYR A 92 -0.87 -3.96 -2.97
CA TYR A 92 -0.65 -2.52 -2.88
C TYR A 92 0.47 -2.03 -3.80
N HIS A 93 1.57 -2.78 -3.94
CA HIS A 93 2.61 -2.44 -4.93
C HIS A 93 2.08 -2.49 -6.37
N ARG A 94 1.24 -3.47 -6.70
CA ARG A 94 0.59 -3.54 -8.01
C ARG A 94 -0.32 -2.35 -8.26
N ALA A 95 -1.09 -1.92 -7.26
CA ALA A 95 -1.89 -0.70 -7.34
C ALA A 95 -1.02 0.54 -7.66
N LEU A 96 0.08 0.73 -6.93
CA LEU A 96 1.01 1.84 -7.15
C LEU A 96 1.65 1.81 -8.55
N LEU A 97 1.94 0.63 -9.09
CA LEU A 97 2.48 0.50 -10.45
C LEU A 97 1.47 0.93 -11.52
N GLU A 98 0.20 0.57 -11.38
CA GLU A 98 -0.87 1.02 -12.29
C GLU A 98 -1.04 2.55 -12.21
N MET A 99 -1.07 3.12 -11.00
CA MET A 99 -1.18 4.58 -10.78
C MET A 99 0.01 5.34 -11.39
N LYS A 100 1.22 4.79 -11.28
CA LYS A 100 2.42 5.40 -11.86
C LYS A 100 2.51 5.22 -13.38
N GLY A 101 1.95 4.13 -13.90
CA GLY A 101 1.79 3.91 -15.34
C GLY A 101 0.87 4.96 -15.99
N LEU A 102 -0.16 5.38 -15.27
CA LEU A 102 -1.06 6.47 -15.64
C LEU A 102 -0.35 7.79 -15.90
N CYS A 103 0.57 8.19 -15.02
CA CYS A 103 1.39 9.40 -15.23
C CYS A 103 2.23 9.34 -16.52
N ARG A 104 2.69 8.14 -16.91
CA ARG A 104 3.47 7.97 -18.15
C ARG A 104 2.60 8.06 -19.40
N VAL A 105 1.38 7.55 -19.34
CA VAL A 105 0.42 7.57 -20.46
C VAL A 105 -0.13 8.99 -20.69
N LEU A 106 -0.31 9.77 -19.63
CA LEU A 106 -0.87 11.11 -19.72
C LEU A 106 0.12 12.19 -20.20
N GLY A 107 1.43 11.92 -20.21
CA GLY A 107 2.46 12.87 -20.62
C GLY A 107 2.64 14.03 -19.63
N ASP A 108 3.89 14.39 -19.34
CA ASP A 108 4.19 15.59 -18.56
C ASP A 108 3.86 16.83 -19.42
N PRO A 109 3.11 17.84 -18.92
CA PRO A 109 2.82 19.05 -19.69
C PRO A 109 4.06 19.91 -20.01
N ASP A 110 5.26 19.59 -19.49
CA ASP A 110 6.43 20.45 -19.60
C ASP A 110 7.56 19.93 -20.52
N THR A 111 7.23 19.48 -21.73
CA THR A 111 8.24 19.29 -22.78
C THR A 111 7.79 19.93 -24.10
N SER A 112 7.60 21.26 -24.05
CA SER A 112 7.37 22.09 -25.23
C SER A 112 8.67 22.39 -25.99
N LYS A 113 9.33 21.38 -26.58
CA LYS A 113 10.34 21.60 -27.65
C LYS A 113 10.39 20.44 -28.65
N SER A 114 9.35 20.29 -29.47
CA SER A 114 9.48 20.08 -30.93
C SER A 114 8.11 19.92 -31.60
N PRO A 115 7.84 20.64 -32.70
CA PRO A 115 6.63 20.47 -33.49
C PRO A 115 6.91 19.52 -34.67
N SER A 116 6.13 18.47 -34.80
CA SER A 116 5.59 17.96 -36.09
C SER A 116 5.20 16.49 -35.95
N ALA A 117 3.90 16.21 -36.01
CA ALA A 117 3.31 15.33 -37.02
C ALA A 117 1.93 14.80 -36.56
N VAL A 118 0.92 15.31 -37.24
CA VAL A 118 -0.29 14.61 -37.69
C VAL A 118 -1.40 14.34 -36.66
N LEU A 119 -2.46 15.13 -36.87
CA LEU A 119 -3.84 14.97 -36.43
C LEU A 119 -4.31 13.51 -36.42
N THR A 120 -4.57 12.98 -35.23
CA THR A 120 -5.53 11.90 -35.04
C THR A 120 -6.64 12.42 -34.13
N SER A 121 -7.85 12.46 -34.66
CA SER A 121 -9.08 12.65 -33.90
C SER A 121 -9.24 11.50 -32.90
N ILE A 122 -8.71 11.66 -31.69
CA ILE A 122 -9.06 10.84 -30.52
C ILE A 122 -9.64 11.78 -29.48
N SER A 123 -10.91 11.55 -29.20
CA SER A 123 -11.70 12.29 -28.25
C SER A 123 -11.15 12.10 -26.84
N LYS A 124 -10.75 13.20 -26.19
CA LYS A 124 -11.11 13.52 -24.80
C LYS A 124 -10.82 12.44 -23.73
N SER A 125 -9.59 11.94 -23.63
CA SER A 125 -9.17 11.06 -22.52
C SER A 125 -8.11 11.68 -21.61
N SER A 126 -8.23 12.97 -21.30
CA SER A 126 -7.60 13.52 -20.10
C SER A 126 -8.44 13.10 -18.91
N LEU A 127 -7.83 12.52 -17.87
CA LEU A 127 -8.52 12.35 -16.58
C LEU A 127 -9.08 13.69 -16.12
N THR A 128 -10.27 13.66 -15.52
CA THR A 128 -10.80 14.85 -14.83
C THR A 128 -9.94 15.14 -13.60
N ASP A 129 -9.95 16.38 -13.12
CA ASP A 129 -9.14 16.74 -11.96
C ASP A 129 -9.61 16.01 -10.70
N GLU A 130 -10.90 15.66 -10.60
CA GLU A 130 -11.43 14.80 -9.56
C GLU A 130 -10.84 13.38 -9.64
N GLN A 131 -10.70 12.82 -10.84
CA GLN A 131 -10.09 11.50 -11.04
C GLN A 131 -8.60 11.51 -10.67
N LYS A 132 -7.87 12.57 -11.03
CA LYS A 132 -6.46 12.73 -10.62
C LYS A 132 -6.33 12.82 -9.11
N GLY A 133 -7.16 13.63 -8.46
CA GLY A 133 -7.20 13.74 -6.99
C GLY A 133 -7.55 12.41 -6.31
N ALA A 134 -8.49 11.65 -6.86
CA ALA A 134 -8.84 10.33 -6.34
C ALA A 134 -7.69 9.32 -6.47
N VAL A 135 -6.92 9.38 -7.56
CA VAL A 135 -5.73 8.54 -7.76
C VAL A 135 -4.61 8.92 -6.79
N GLU A 136 -4.33 10.22 -6.61
CA GLU A 136 -3.34 10.67 -5.62
C GLU A 136 -3.74 10.21 -4.20
N ASN A 137 -4.99 10.41 -3.80
CA ASN A 137 -5.47 9.97 -2.48
C ASN A 137 -5.35 8.45 -2.32
N ALA A 138 -5.70 7.68 -3.36
CA ALA A 138 -5.55 6.23 -3.35
C ALA A 138 -4.07 5.79 -3.26
N GLU A 139 -3.14 6.53 -3.86
CA GLU A 139 -1.70 6.32 -3.72
C GLU A 139 -1.24 6.53 -2.26
N LEU A 140 -1.67 7.62 -1.61
CA LEU A 140 -1.34 7.89 -0.21
C LEU A 140 -1.89 6.80 0.72
N GLU A 141 -3.12 6.35 0.50
CA GLU A 141 -3.70 5.23 1.23
C GLU A 141 -2.91 3.92 1.03
N CYS A 142 -2.40 3.66 -0.18
CA CYS A 142 -1.56 2.50 -0.44
C CYS A 142 -0.24 2.58 0.34
N TYR A 143 0.44 3.74 0.37
CA TYR A 143 1.66 3.92 1.18
C TYR A 143 1.38 3.74 2.67
N ASN A 144 0.30 4.32 3.18
CA ASN A 144 -0.12 4.12 4.56
C ASN A 144 -0.38 2.63 4.87
N SER A 145 -1.05 1.92 3.99
CA SER A 145 -1.37 0.51 4.18
C SER A 145 -0.13 -0.39 4.08
N LEU A 146 0.80 -0.08 3.18
CA LEU A 146 2.09 -0.75 3.07
C LEU A 146 2.93 -0.59 4.33
N ALA A 147 3.03 0.62 4.87
CA ALA A 147 3.72 0.88 6.13
C ALA A 147 3.10 0.04 7.28
N ALA A 148 1.77 -0.07 7.31
CA ALA A 148 1.08 -0.91 8.28
C ALA A 148 1.43 -2.39 8.12
N CYS A 149 1.42 -2.91 6.88
CA CYS A 149 1.76 -4.30 6.60
C CYS A 149 3.19 -4.63 7.01
N LEU A 150 4.15 -3.76 6.68
CA LEU A 150 5.56 -3.95 6.98
C LEU A 150 5.81 -4.03 8.49
N LEU A 151 5.10 -3.24 9.30
CA LEU A 151 5.16 -3.30 10.76
C LEU A 151 4.60 -4.60 11.35
N GLN A 152 3.83 -5.39 10.58
CA GLN A 152 3.31 -6.70 11.00
C GLN A 152 4.16 -7.88 10.54
N MET A 153 5.21 -7.63 9.74
CA MET A 153 6.12 -8.68 9.28
C MET A 153 7.02 -9.17 10.43
N GLU A 154 7.45 -10.42 10.38
CA GLU A 154 8.39 -11.00 11.36
C GLU A 154 9.72 -10.23 11.38
N LEU A 155 10.23 -9.90 10.20
CA LEU A 155 11.39 -9.02 10.02
C LEU A 155 10.92 -7.68 9.46
N VAL A 156 10.81 -6.69 10.34
CA VAL A 156 10.30 -5.37 9.99
C VAL A 156 11.40 -4.55 9.31
N ASN A 157 11.14 -4.10 8.09
CA ASN A 157 12.01 -3.15 7.40
C ASN A 157 11.61 -1.71 7.76
N TYR A 158 12.19 -1.19 8.85
CA TYR A 158 11.89 0.16 9.34
C TYR A 158 12.32 1.28 8.37
N GLU A 159 13.35 1.06 7.56
CA GLU A 159 13.76 2.00 6.50
C GLU A 159 12.64 2.21 5.48
N ARG A 160 12.01 1.12 5.01
CA ARG A 160 10.88 1.19 4.09
C ARG A 160 9.63 1.79 4.73
N VAL A 161 9.35 1.45 5.99
CA VAL A 161 8.23 2.06 6.74
C VAL A 161 8.40 3.58 6.79
N LYS A 162 9.58 4.05 7.18
CA LYS A 162 9.94 5.48 7.19
C LYS A 162 9.72 6.10 5.81
N GLU A 163 10.28 5.50 4.76
CA GLU A 163 10.15 6.02 3.38
C GLU A 163 8.68 6.21 2.97
N TYR A 164 7.82 5.22 3.20
CA TYR A 164 6.40 5.30 2.84
C TYR A 164 5.65 6.33 3.67
N CYS A 165 5.89 6.40 4.98
CA CYS A 165 5.20 7.38 5.82
C CYS A 165 5.61 8.81 5.45
N LEU A 166 6.89 9.07 5.14
CA LEU A 166 7.32 10.39 4.67
C LEU A 166 6.70 10.78 3.33
N LYS A 167 6.45 9.81 2.42
CA LYS A 167 5.70 10.10 1.18
C LYS A 167 4.30 10.61 1.47
N VAL A 168 3.61 10.01 2.44
CA VAL A 168 2.29 10.47 2.90
C VAL A 168 2.37 11.86 3.52
N LEU A 169 3.30 12.07 4.47
CA LEU A 169 3.43 13.34 5.19
C LEU A 169 3.80 14.53 4.31
N ARG A 170 4.42 14.31 3.15
CA ARG A 170 4.67 15.40 2.18
C ARG A 170 3.39 16.00 1.60
N LYS A 171 2.31 15.22 1.55
CA LYS A 171 0.99 15.66 1.03
C LYS A 171 0.01 15.89 2.18
N GLU A 172 -0.02 14.98 3.15
CA GLU A 172 -0.87 15.02 4.35
C GLU A 172 0.00 15.19 5.60
N GLY A 173 0.50 16.40 5.84
CA GLY A 173 1.43 16.69 6.95
C GLY A 173 0.90 16.32 8.34
N GLU A 174 -0.42 16.31 8.50
CA GLU A 174 -1.11 16.00 9.75
C GLU A 174 -1.70 14.57 9.77
N ASN A 175 -1.29 13.66 8.89
CA ASN A 175 -1.81 12.29 8.95
C ASN A 175 -1.31 11.55 10.21
N PHE A 176 -2.20 11.37 11.19
CA PHE A 176 -1.92 10.67 12.45
C PHE A 176 -1.18 9.34 12.26
N LYS A 177 -1.68 8.48 11.35
CA LYS A 177 -1.14 7.13 11.14
C LYS A 177 0.29 7.20 10.59
N ALA A 178 0.55 8.11 9.66
CA ALA A 178 1.88 8.28 9.09
C ALA A 178 2.86 8.92 10.11
N LEU A 179 2.40 9.88 10.91
CA LEU A 179 3.21 10.47 12.00
C LEU A 179 3.62 9.42 13.02
N TYR A 180 2.65 8.69 13.58
CA TYR A 180 2.91 7.65 14.58
C TYR A 180 3.85 6.57 14.03
N ARG A 181 3.57 6.04 12.84
CA ARG A 181 4.41 5.00 12.22
C ARG A 181 5.81 5.48 11.86
N SER A 182 5.97 6.73 11.44
CA SER A 182 7.29 7.36 11.24
C SER A 182 8.06 7.41 12.56
N GLY A 183 7.41 7.85 13.64
CA GLY A 183 7.99 7.91 14.97
C GLY A 183 8.50 6.54 15.44
N VAL A 184 7.67 5.50 15.29
CA VAL A 184 8.05 4.11 15.58
C VAL A 184 9.23 3.66 14.71
N ALA A 185 9.22 3.96 13.40
CA ALA A 185 10.31 3.59 12.52
C ALA A 185 11.63 4.25 12.90
N TYR A 186 11.64 5.58 13.13
CA TYR A 186 12.83 6.31 13.56
C TYR A 186 13.37 5.82 14.91
N TYR A 187 12.49 5.44 15.84
CA TYR A 187 12.89 4.86 17.12
C TYR A 187 13.72 3.58 16.92
N HIS A 188 13.26 2.68 16.07
CA HIS A 188 13.96 1.42 15.80
C HIS A 188 15.20 1.58 14.91
N LEU A 189 15.28 2.66 14.14
CA LEU A 189 16.48 3.05 13.38
C LEU A 189 17.53 3.77 14.24
N GLY A 190 17.19 4.13 15.49
CA GLY A 190 18.10 4.78 16.44
C GLY A 190 18.17 6.31 16.33
N ASP A 191 17.43 6.93 15.41
CA ASP A 191 17.30 8.40 15.34
C ASP A 191 16.20 8.86 16.32
N PHE A 192 16.57 8.89 17.61
CA PHE A 192 15.63 9.17 18.68
C PHE A 192 15.10 10.60 18.67
N ASN A 193 15.86 11.56 18.13
CA ASN A 193 15.42 12.96 18.04
C ASN A 193 14.26 13.10 17.05
N LYS A 194 14.39 12.54 15.84
CA LYS A 194 13.28 12.52 14.88
C LYS A 194 12.13 11.66 15.36
N ALA A 195 12.40 10.53 15.99
CA ALA A 195 11.37 9.68 16.59
C ALA A 195 10.50 10.50 17.57
N LEU A 196 11.12 11.23 18.49
CA LEU A 196 10.42 12.03 19.48
C LEU A 196 9.60 13.15 18.83
N HIS A 197 10.14 13.81 17.81
CA HIS A 197 9.42 14.84 17.05
C HIS A 197 8.12 14.29 16.45
N TYR A 198 8.19 13.23 15.63
CA TYR A 198 7.00 12.67 14.99
C TYR A 198 5.99 12.08 15.99
N LEU A 199 6.48 11.45 17.07
CA LEU A 199 5.60 10.93 18.12
C LEU A 199 4.86 12.06 18.85
N LYS A 200 5.52 13.18 19.14
CA LYS A 200 4.88 14.36 19.74
C LYS A 200 3.83 14.98 18.80
N GLU A 201 4.11 15.08 17.51
CA GLU A 201 3.10 15.55 16.54
C GLU A 201 1.89 14.61 16.49
N SER A 202 2.11 13.28 16.50
CA SER A 202 0.98 12.33 16.58
C SER A 202 0.20 12.45 17.89
N HIS A 203 0.88 12.74 19.01
CA HIS A 203 0.27 12.89 20.33
C HIS A 203 -0.62 14.12 20.43
N LYS A 204 -0.27 15.23 19.77
CA LYS A 204 -1.14 16.43 19.71
C LYS A 204 -2.53 16.10 19.16
N GLN A 205 -2.62 15.14 18.24
CA GLN A 205 -3.88 14.73 17.63
C GLN A 205 -4.63 13.69 18.47
N GLN A 206 -3.91 12.74 19.08
CA GLN A 206 -4.50 11.71 19.94
C GLN A 206 -3.75 11.63 21.28
N PRO A 207 -4.04 12.56 22.21
CA PRO A 207 -3.30 12.67 23.46
C PRO A 207 -3.56 11.50 24.43
N THR A 208 -4.62 10.73 24.21
CA THR A 208 -4.99 9.58 25.04
C THR A 208 -4.50 8.24 24.47
N ASP A 209 -3.85 8.24 23.29
CA ASP A 209 -3.36 7.00 22.70
C ASP A 209 -2.18 6.43 23.51
N THR A 210 -2.44 5.29 24.14
CA THR A 210 -1.49 4.60 25.02
C THR A 210 -0.21 4.14 24.29
N ASN A 211 -0.30 3.80 23.00
CA ASN A 211 0.87 3.38 22.23
C ASN A 211 1.76 4.57 21.91
N VAL A 212 1.17 5.72 21.56
CA VAL A 212 1.91 6.97 21.34
C VAL A 212 2.63 7.38 22.62
N ILE A 213 1.92 7.43 23.75
CA ILE A 213 2.50 7.78 25.06
C ILE A 213 3.66 6.83 25.40
N ARG A 214 3.45 5.53 25.24
CA ARG A 214 4.49 4.52 25.51
C ARG A 214 5.73 4.75 24.66
N TYR A 215 5.58 4.98 23.36
CA TYR A 215 6.72 5.21 22.47
C TYR A 215 7.46 6.52 22.77
N ILE A 216 6.75 7.58 23.19
CA ILE A 216 7.38 8.83 23.65
C ILE A 216 8.28 8.53 24.86
N GLN A 217 7.75 7.87 25.89
CA GLN A 217 8.51 7.53 27.10
C GLN A 217 9.75 6.68 26.79
N LEU A 218 9.58 5.63 25.96
CA LEU A 218 10.69 4.78 25.53
C LEU A 218 11.78 5.59 24.80
N THR A 219 11.37 6.54 23.96
CA THR A 219 12.29 7.40 23.20
C THR A 219 13.04 8.36 24.12
N GLU A 220 12.35 9.02 25.05
CA GLU A 220 12.97 9.93 26.03
C GLU A 220 13.96 9.19 26.95
N MET A 221 13.63 7.97 27.35
CA MET A 221 14.56 7.12 28.12
C MET A 221 15.84 6.80 27.31
N LYS A 222 15.72 6.50 26.01
CA LYS A 222 16.87 6.24 25.13
C LYS A 222 17.75 7.48 24.96
N ILE A 223 17.14 8.65 24.72
CA ILE A 223 17.88 9.93 24.60
C ILE A 223 18.68 10.21 25.88
N ARG A 224 18.04 10.12 27.06
CA ARG A 224 18.73 10.34 28.35
C ARG A 224 19.91 9.39 28.55
N ARG A 225 19.72 8.10 28.22
CA ARG A 225 20.79 7.10 28.33
C ARG A 225 21.95 7.37 27.38
N ASN A 226 21.68 7.80 26.16
CA ASN A 226 22.72 8.13 25.18
C ASN A 226 23.53 9.36 25.62
N ALA A 227 22.85 10.42 26.08
CA ALA A 227 23.53 11.63 26.57
C ALA A 227 24.43 11.36 27.80
N GLN A 228 24.06 10.40 28.66
CA GLN A 228 24.92 9.99 29.79
C GLN A 228 26.17 9.24 29.31
N ARG A 229 26.04 8.37 28.31
CA ARG A 229 27.18 7.65 27.72
C ARG A 229 28.17 8.60 27.06
N GLU A 230 27.66 9.55 26.28
CA GLU A 230 28.47 10.57 25.63
C GLU A 230 29.26 11.40 26.66
N LYS A 231 28.67 11.74 27.81
CA LYS A 231 29.37 12.48 28.89
C LYS A 231 30.44 11.66 29.62
N SER A 232 30.25 10.35 29.75
CA SER A 232 31.24 9.46 30.37
C SER A 232 32.39 9.06 29.44
N GLU A 233 32.22 9.27 28.13
CA GLU A 233 33.21 8.93 27.10
C GLU A 233 34.11 10.12 26.70
N VAL A 234 33.87 11.32 27.25
CA VAL A 234 34.77 12.48 27.09
C VAL A 234 35.79 12.49 28.24
N PRO A 235 37.09 12.23 27.98
CA PRO A 235 38.16 12.20 28.98
C PRO A 235 38.51 13.58 29.53
#